data_AF-A0A225UB62-F1
#
_entry.id   AF-A0A225UB62-F1
#
_cell.length_a   1.000
_cell.length_b   1.000
_cell.length_c   1.000
_cell.angle_alpha   90.00
_cell.angle_beta   90.00
_cell.angle_gamma   90.00
#
_symmetry.space_group_name_H-M   'P 1'
#
loop_
_entity.id
_entity.type
_entity.pdbx_description
1 polymer ?
#
loop_
_entity_poly.entity_id
_entity_poly.type
_entity_poly.pdbx_seq_one_letter_code
_entity_poly.pdbx_strand_id
1 'polypeptide(L)'
;MLNSSVFFTNFALLAVSTAQATTNGWGQVNVTDATNEMLYAALRNTITYSPNMTTFACVFSTYTLETQVVSPSTSNYNFFIEGCVLESAEYVGQCPTDAFMCANSLNMNVFVQSEPRTDTLKVTSIVTKADPELDFNDL
;
A
#
# COMPACT_ATOMS: atom_id res chain seq x y z
N MET A 1 -29.79 -42.69 -20.85
CA MET A 1 -29.19 -43.08 -19.55
C MET A 1 -27.81 -42.44 -19.49
N LEU A 2 -27.62 -41.45 -18.62
CA LEU A 2 -26.46 -40.55 -18.59
C LEU A 2 -25.34 -41.23 -17.78
N ASN A 3 -24.19 -41.49 -18.41
CA ASN A 3 -23.04 -42.09 -17.74
C ASN A 3 -22.25 -40.99 -17.03
N SER A 4 -22.20 -41.05 -15.70
CA SER A 4 -21.62 -40.02 -14.84
C SER A 4 -20.20 -40.42 -14.44
N SER A 5 -19.20 -39.65 -14.88
CA SER A 5 -17.80 -39.83 -14.47
C SER A 5 -17.43 -38.70 -13.51
N VAL A 6 -17.27 -39.04 -12.23
CA VAL A 6 -16.79 -38.11 -11.19
C VAL A 6 -15.27 -38.20 -11.14
N PHE A 7 -14.58 -37.13 -11.53
CA PHE A 7 -13.14 -36.97 -11.32
C PHE A 7 -12.90 -36.38 -9.93
N PHE A 8 -12.30 -37.16 -9.02
CA PHE A 8 -11.77 -36.65 -7.76
C PHE A 8 -10.32 -36.19 -7.98
N THR A 9 -10.10 -34.89 -8.15
CA THR A 9 -8.77 -34.29 -8.10
C THR A 9 -8.41 -33.99 -6.65
N ASN A 10 -7.41 -34.70 -6.13
CA ASN A 10 -6.79 -34.43 -4.84
C ASN A 10 -6.08 -33.06 -4.89
N PHE A 11 -6.61 -32.07 -4.19
CA PHE A 11 -5.89 -30.84 -3.88
C PHE A 11 -4.87 -31.15 -2.77
N ALA A 12 -3.59 -31.27 -3.14
CA ALA A 12 -2.51 -31.23 -2.15
C ALA A 12 -2.41 -29.81 -1.59
N LEU A 13 -2.71 -29.64 -0.29
CA LEU A 13 -2.44 -28.40 0.43
C LEU A 13 -0.92 -28.19 0.51
N LEU A 14 -0.39 -27.21 -0.20
CA LEU A 14 0.95 -26.68 0.05
C LEU A 14 0.90 -25.86 1.35
N ALA A 15 1.37 -26.44 2.45
CA ALA A 15 1.56 -25.73 3.70
C ALA A 15 2.70 -24.70 3.51
N VAL A 16 2.34 -23.45 3.25
CA VAL A 16 3.26 -22.31 3.32
C VAL A 16 3.69 -22.18 4.78
N SER A 17 4.98 -22.34 5.04
CA SER A 17 5.55 -22.08 6.36
C SER A 17 5.48 -20.59 6.63
N THR A 18 4.61 -20.17 7.55
CA THR A 18 4.60 -18.79 8.04
C THR A 18 5.84 -18.57 8.88
N ALA A 19 6.76 -17.72 8.40
CA ALA A 19 7.80 -17.16 9.23
C ALA A 19 7.13 -16.52 10.46
N GLN A 20 7.55 -16.93 11.65
CA GLN A 20 7.01 -16.42 12.91
C GLN A 20 7.31 -14.92 12.98
N ALA A 21 6.26 -14.11 12.80
CA ALA A 21 6.33 -12.66 12.94
C ALA A 21 6.77 -12.31 14.37
N THR A 22 7.83 -11.53 14.47
CA THR A 22 8.23 -10.84 15.70
C THR A 22 7.09 -9.92 16.13
N THR A 23 6.48 -10.22 17.27
CA THR A 23 5.14 -9.75 17.65
C THR A 23 5.04 -8.28 18.10
N ASN A 24 5.93 -7.36 17.71
CA ASN A 24 5.76 -5.92 18.00
C ASN A 24 6.56 -4.96 17.10
N GLY A 25 7.29 -5.45 16.09
CA GLY A 25 8.16 -4.63 15.25
C GLY A 25 7.60 -4.39 13.85
N TRP A 26 8.12 -3.37 13.17
CA TRP A 26 7.99 -3.27 11.72
C TRP A 26 8.84 -4.36 11.07
N GLY A 27 8.25 -5.11 10.14
CA GLY A 27 8.93 -6.12 9.34
C GLY A 27 8.73 -5.82 7.86
N GLN A 28 9.83 -5.82 7.10
CA GLN A 28 9.77 -5.68 5.66
C GLN A 28 9.16 -6.93 5.02
N VAL A 29 8.28 -6.72 4.04
CA VAL A 29 7.68 -7.78 3.23
C VAL A 29 7.85 -7.45 1.75
N ASN A 30 7.70 -8.46 0.90
CA ASN A 30 7.82 -8.28 -0.54
C ASN A 30 6.65 -7.44 -1.08
N VAL A 31 6.97 -6.47 -1.91
CA VAL A 31 5.99 -5.78 -2.75
C VAL A 31 5.54 -6.76 -3.83
N THR A 32 4.24 -6.87 -3.98
CA THR A 32 3.53 -7.71 -4.98
C THR A 32 2.41 -6.91 -5.62
N ASP A 33 1.85 -7.42 -6.72
CA ASP A 33 0.67 -6.82 -7.36
C ASP A 33 -0.51 -6.72 -6.39
N ALA A 34 -0.70 -7.73 -5.54
CA ALA A 34 -1.75 -7.72 -4.53
C ALA A 34 -1.56 -6.60 -3.49
N THR A 35 -0.33 -6.35 -3.05
CA THR A 35 -0.05 -5.25 -2.11
C THR A 35 -0.16 -3.88 -2.77
N ASN A 36 0.15 -3.78 -4.07
CA ASN A 36 -0.06 -2.54 -4.82
C ASN A 36 -1.55 -2.24 -4.99
N GLU A 37 -2.36 -3.23 -5.37
CA GLU A 37 -3.81 -3.04 -5.45
C GLU A 37 -4.43 -2.71 -4.11
N MET A 38 -3.91 -3.30 -3.03
CA MET A 38 -4.29 -2.95 -1.67
C MET A 38 -4.03 -1.46 -1.36
N LEU A 39 -2.83 -0.96 -1.70
CA LEU A 39 -2.50 0.46 -1.56
C LEU A 39 -3.39 1.36 -2.41
N TYR A 40 -3.60 1.01 -3.68
CA TYR A 40 -4.43 1.80 -4.59
C TYR A 40 -5.89 1.84 -4.14
N ALA A 41 -6.42 0.73 -3.65
CA ALA A 41 -7.76 0.66 -3.08
C ALA A 41 -7.89 1.55 -1.84
N ALA A 42 -6.88 1.53 -0.95
CA ALA A 42 -6.86 2.41 0.23
C ALA A 42 -6.84 3.89 -0.17
N LEU A 43 -6.00 4.28 -1.14
CA LEU A 43 -5.92 5.66 -1.63
C LEU A 43 -7.21 6.13 -2.32
N ARG A 44 -7.86 5.24 -3.11
CA ARG A 44 -9.14 5.55 -3.78
C ARG A 44 -10.31 5.72 -2.83
N ASN A 45 -10.27 5.08 -1.67
CA ASN A 45 -11.33 5.18 -0.67
C ASN A 45 -11.13 6.38 0.26
N THR A 46 -11.27 7.60 -0.27
CA THR A 46 -11.00 8.81 0.50
C THR A 46 -11.92 9.02 1.70
N ILE A 47 -13.07 8.34 1.76
CA ILE A 47 -14.00 8.36 2.89
C ILE A 47 -13.36 7.72 4.14
N THR A 48 -12.44 6.78 3.98
CA THR A 48 -11.79 6.09 5.11
C THR A 48 -10.51 6.78 5.59
N TYR A 49 -10.12 7.90 4.98
CA TYR A 49 -8.95 8.66 5.42
C TYR A 49 -9.10 9.15 6.85
N SER A 50 -7.97 9.43 7.50
CA SER A 50 -8.03 10.05 8.83
C SER A 50 -8.70 11.42 8.78
N PRO A 51 -9.43 11.80 9.83
CA PRO A 51 -10.03 13.13 9.91
C PRO A 51 -9.00 14.23 9.66
N ASN A 52 -9.39 15.26 8.91
CA ASN A 52 -8.58 16.43 8.57
C ASN A 52 -7.40 16.17 7.62
N MET A 53 -7.29 14.99 6.99
CA MET A 53 -6.35 14.83 5.88
C MET A 53 -6.80 15.67 4.68
N THR A 54 -5.94 16.58 4.24
CA THR A 54 -6.10 17.36 3.00
C THR A 54 -5.12 16.95 1.91
N THR A 55 -4.22 16.02 2.23
CA THR A 55 -3.17 15.53 1.34
C THR A 55 -3.62 14.23 0.70
N PHE A 56 -3.50 14.15 -0.62
CA PHE A 56 -3.78 12.97 -1.41
C PHE A 56 -2.51 12.52 -2.15
N ALA A 57 -2.50 11.30 -2.66
CA ALA A 57 -1.39 10.81 -3.46
C ALA A 57 -1.84 9.89 -4.59
N CYS A 58 -1.08 9.92 -5.67
CA CYS A 58 -1.03 8.86 -6.66
C CYS A 58 0.34 8.19 -6.62
N VAL A 59 0.43 6.96 -7.11
CA VAL A 59 1.61 6.10 -7.04
C VAL A 59 2.03 5.69 -8.46
N PHE A 60 3.32 5.87 -8.76
CA PHE A 60 3.96 5.27 -9.94
C PHE A 60 4.60 3.93 -9.61
N SER A 61 5.28 3.85 -8.47
CA SER A 61 6.04 2.67 -8.07
C SER A 61 6.09 2.54 -6.55
N THR A 62 6.00 1.32 -6.06
CA THR A 62 6.20 0.97 -4.66
C THR A 62 7.54 0.29 -4.50
N TYR A 63 8.45 0.91 -3.75
CA TYR A 63 9.81 0.39 -3.58
C TYR A 63 9.89 -0.60 -2.42
N THR A 64 9.29 -0.27 -1.27
CA THR A 64 9.28 -1.14 -0.10
C THR A 64 7.92 -1.12 0.60
N LEU A 65 7.64 -2.20 1.30
CA LEU A 65 6.51 -2.33 2.20
C LEU A 65 7.00 -2.88 3.54
N GLU A 66 6.68 -2.17 4.60
CA GLU A 66 6.82 -2.67 5.97
C GLU A 66 5.43 -2.90 6.57
N THR A 67 5.33 -3.94 7.40
CA THR A 67 4.09 -4.28 8.11
C THR A 67 4.35 -4.40 9.60
N GLN A 68 3.34 -4.04 10.39
CA GLN A 68 3.36 -4.21 11.83
C GLN A 68 2.01 -4.76 12.28
N VAL A 69 2.01 -5.90 12.96
CA VAL A 69 0.81 -6.45 13.59
C VAL A 69 0.59 -5.72 14.92
N VAL A 70 -0.51 -4.98 15.04
CA VAL A 70 -0.89 -4.22 16.25
C VAL A 70 -1.78 -5.07 17.15
N SER A 71 -2.68 -5.83 16.55
CA SER A 71 -3.59 -6.76 17.22
C SER A 71 -3.94 -7.91 16.25
N PRO A 72 -4.60 -8.99 16.71
CA PRO A 72 -5.01 -10.09 15.83
C PRO A 72 -5.85 -9.67 14.61
N SER A 73 -6.49 -8.50 14.65
CA SER A 73 -7.34 -7.97 13.57
C SER A 73 -6.90 -6.60 13.05
N THR A 74 -5.76 -6.09 13.52
CA THR A 74 -5.25 -4.76 13.15
C THR A 74 -3.79 -4.84 12.76
N SER A 75 -3.50 -4.43 11.53
CA SER A 75 -2.16 -4.29 10.99
C SER A 75 -1.93 -2.86 10.50
N ASN A 76 -0.73 -2.35 10.72
CA ASN A 76 -0.24 -1.14 10.07
C ASN A 76 0.64 -1.54 8.88
N TYR A 77 0.61 -0.70 7.86
CA TYR A 77 1.40 -0.82 6.64
C TYR A 77 2.09 0.52 6.39
N ASN A 78 3.37 0.46 6.03
CA ASN A 78 4.15 1.60 5.60
C ASN A 78 4.67 1.32 4.19
N PHE A 79 4.09 2.01 3.21
CA PHE A 79 4.51 1.92 1.81
C PHE A 79 5.49 3.04 1.49
N PHE A 80 6.72 2.70 1.12
CA PHE A 80 7.63 3.67 0.53
C PHE A 80 7.46 3.67 -0.99
N ILE A 81 7.01 4.80 -1.52
CA ILE A 81 6.58 4.92 -2.92
C ILE A 81 7.19 6.13 -3.60
N GLU A 82 7.29 6.04 -4.92
CA GLU A 82 7.43 7.19 -5.82
C GLU A 82 6.05 7.54 -6.40
N GLY A 83 5.71 8.82 -6.40
CA GLY A 83 4.45 9.31 -6.93
C GLY A 83 4.29 10.81 -6.75
N CYS A 84 3.06 11.30 -6.82
CA CYS A 84 2.76 12.72 -6.60
C CYS A 84 1.86 12.95 -5.42
N VAL A 85 2.11 14.06 -4.74
CA VAL A 85 1.16 14.66 -3.81
C VAL A 85 0.12 15.42 -4.62
N LEU A 86 -1.14 15.19 -4.30
CA LEU A 86 -2.29 15.82 -4.95
C LEU A 86 -3.05 16.69 -3.96
N GLU A 87 -3.59 17.80 -4.44
CA GLU A 87 -4.48 18.69 -3.68
C GLU A 87 -5.95 18.24 -3.75
N SER A 88 -6.28 17.32 -4.66
CA SER A 88 -7.62 16.77 -4.83
C SER A 88 -7.61 15.24 -4.93
N ALA A 89 -8.78 14.65 -4.67
CA ALA A 89 -9.00 13.21 -4.71
C ALA A 89 -9.21 12.64 -6.13
N GLU A 90 -9.14 13.45 -7.18
CA GLU A 90 -9.57 13.03 -8.53
C GLU A 90 -8.70 11.93 -9.13
N TYR A 91 -7.40 11.94 -8.84
CA TYR A 91 -6.40 11.05 -9.45
C TYR A 91 -5.67 10.15 -8.46
N VAL A 92 -6.29 9.85 -7.31
CA VAL A 92 -5.69 9.02 -6.26
C VAL A 92 -5.57 7.55 -6.67
N GLY A 93 -4.59 6.85 -6.08
CA GLY A 93 -4.32 5.45 -6.38
C GLY A 93 -3.13 5.34 -7.33
N GLN A 94 -3.33 4.78 -8.52
CA GLN A 94 -2.27 4.72 -9.53
C GLN A 94 -2.21 6.04 -10.29
N CYS A 95 -1.01 6.61 -10.44
CA CYS A 95 -0.85 7.84 -11.21
C CYS A 95 -1.23 7.60 -12.68
N PRO A 96 -1.94 8.56 -13.32
CA PRO A 96 -2.08 8.60 -14.76
C PRO A 96 -0.72 8.56 -15.46
N THR A 97 -0.67 8.00 -16.66
CA THR A 97 0.56 7.95 -17.46
C THR A 97 0.87 9.27 -18.16
N ASP A 98 0.01 10.28 -18.05
CA ASP A 98 0.26 11.62 -18.58
C ASP A 98 1.15 12.44 -17.64
N ALA A 99 2.34 12.79 -18.13
CA ALA A 99 3.37 13.46 -17.34
C ALA A 99 2.96 14.86 -16.80
N PHE A 100 1.86 15.44 -17.30
CA PHE A 100 1.38 16.77 -16.89
C PHE A 100 0.74 16.79 -15.50
N MET A 101 0.09 15.69 -15.09
CA MET A 101 -0.64 15.62 -13.82
C MET A 101 0.29 15.37 -12.63
N CYS A 102 1.50 14.88 -12.90
CA CYS A 102 2.49 14.50 -11.91
C CYS A 102 3.91 14.85 -12.38
N ALA A 103 4.13 16.13 -12.66
CA ALA A 103 5.38 16.64 -13.23
C ALA A 103 6.58 16.54 -12.26
N ASN A 104 6.31 16.53 -10.95
CA ASN A 104 7.33 16.42 -9.91
C ASN A 104 7.02 15.18 -9.05
N SER A 105 7.53 14.01 -9.46
CA SER A 105 7.46 12.83 -8.61
C SER A 105 8.37 13.01 -7.39
N LEU A 106 7.92 12.50 -6.26
CA LEU A 106 8.64 12.52 -5.00
C LEU A 106 8.54 11.16 -4.33
N ASN A 107 9.54 10.88 -3.53
CA ASN A 107 9.53 9.74 -2.63
C ASN A 107 8.68 10.07 -1.39
N MET A 108 7.79 9.19 -0.98
CA MET A 108 6.94 9.40 0.19
C MET A 108 6.61 8.09 0.90
N ASN A 109 6.21 8.21 2.17
CA ASN A 109 5.66 7.12 2.96
C ASN A 109 4.14 7.29 3.03
N VAL A 110 3.41 6.25 2.64
CA VAL A 110 1.95 6.17 2.81
C VAL A 110 1.67 5.17 3.91
N PHE A 111 1.11 5.67 5.00
CA PHE A 111 0.73 4.84 6.14
C PHE A 111 -0.73 4.42 6.02
N VAL A 112 -0.96 3.11 6.10
CA VAL A 112 -2.28 2.50 6.01
C VAL A 112 -2.49 1.62 7.23
N GLN A 113 -3.72 1.59 7.75
CA GLN A 113 -4.12 0.71 8.84
C GLN A 113 -5.34 -0.11 8.43
N SER A 114 -5.36 -1.40 8.78
CA SER A 114 -6.57 -2.20 8.64
C SER A 114 -7.59 -1.84 9.73
N GLU A 115 -8.82 -1.55 9.33
CA GLU A 115 -9.93 -1.28 10.23
C GLU A 115 -10.89 -2.47 10.24
N PRO A 116 -10.76 -3.37 11.23
CA PRO A 116 -11.51 -4.64 11.24
C PRO A 116 -13.02 -4.46 11.43
N ARG A 117 -13.47 -3.32 11.97
CA ARG A 117 -14.91 -3.07 12.15
C ARG A 117 -15.64 -2.85 10.83
N THR A 118 -14.95 -2.30 9.84
CA THR A 118 -15.52 -1.92 8.55
C THR A 118 -14.99 -2.78 7.41
N ASP A 119 -14.06 -3.69 7.69
CA ASP A 119 -13.33 -4.47 6.69
C ASP A 119 -12.72 -3.56 5.60
N THR A 120 -12.19 -2.42 6.04
CA THR A 120 -11.59 -1.42 5.15
C THR A 120 -10.16 -1.09 5.56
N LEU A 121 -9.47 -0.44 4.63
CA LEU A 121 -8.17 0.16 4.87
C LEU A 121 -8.33 1.66 5.05
N LYS A 122 -7.65 2.19 6.05
CA LYS A 122 -7.63 3.61 6.39
C LYS A 122 -6.26 4.17 6.11
N VAL A 123 -6.19 5.19 5.25
CA VAL A 123 -4.97 5.99 5.11
C VAL A 123 -4.85 6.87 6.35
N THR A 124 -3.74 6.71 7.08
CA THR A 124 -3.50 7.44 8.34
C THR A 124 -2.61 8.65 8.15
N SER A 125 -1.65 8.59 7.23
CA SER A 125 -0.82 9.73 6.86
C SER A 125 -0.09 9.51 5.54
N ILE A 126 0.30 10.63 4.91
CA ILE A 126 1.18 10.67 3.73
C ILE A 126 2.31 11.64 4.08
N VAL A 127 3.56 11.17 4.04
CA VAL A 127 4.74 11.95 4.44
C VAL A 127 5.76 11.94 3.31
N THR A 128 6.01 13.09 2.71
CA THR A 128 7.06 13.24 1.70
C THR A 128 8.44 13.10 2.34
N LYS A 129 9.36 12.47 1.62
CA LYS A 129 10.79 12.55 1.92
C LYS A 129 11.33 13.75 1.15
N ALA A 130 11.97 14.68 1.86
CA ALA A 130 12.76 15.69 1.20
C ALA A 130 13.88 14.98 0.43
N ASP A 131 14.11 15.40 -0.82
CA ASP A 131 15.37 15.09 -1.50
C ASP A 131 16.48 15.71 -0.64
N PRO A 132 17.54 14.99 -0.25
CA PRO A 132 18.68 15.64 0.39
C PRO A 132 19.13 16.77 -0.55
N GLU A 133 18.93 18.02 -0.13
CA GLU A 133 19.44 19.18 -0.86
C GLU A 133 20.90 18.87 -1.22
N LEU A 134 21.18 18.81 -2.52
CA LEU A 134 22.55 18.84 -2.99
C LEU A 134 23.11 20.19 -2.49
N ASP A 135 23.84 20.14 -1.40
CA ASP A 135 24.58 21.28 -0.89
C ASP A 135 25.67 21.60 -1.91
N PHE A 136 25.36 22.49 -2.85
CA PHE A 136 26.29 22.97 -3.86
C PHE A 136 27.37 23.91 -3.27
N ASN A 137 27.49 24.04 -1.95
CA ASN A 137 28.53 24.85 -1.31
C ASN A 137 29.90 24.17 -1.21
N ASP A 138 30.08 22.97 -1.76
CA ASP A 138 31.37 22.23 -1.77
C ASP A 138 32.08 22.24 -3.15
N LEU A 139 31.78 23.21 -4.03
CA LEU A 139 32.51 23.45 -5.30
C LEU A 139 33.37 24.72 -5.28
#